data_AF-A0AA89AYX2-F1
#
_entry.id   AF-A0AA89AYX2-F1
#
_cell.length_a   1.000
_cell.length_b   1.000
_cell.length_c   1.000
_cell.angle_alpha   90.00
_cell.angle_beta   90.00
_cell.angle_gamma   90.00
#
_symmetry.space_group_name_H-M   'P 1'
#
loop_
_entity.id
_entity.type
_entity.pdbx_description
1 polymer ?
#
loop_
_entity_poly.entity_id
_entity_poly.type
_entity_poly.pdbx_seq_one_letter_code
_entity_poly.pdbx_strand_id
1 'polypeptide(L)'
;MDRGHLEDQTSESNNKKDGLEAGSTDIMFRTFGGRSPHRPPEDVAYSVARFFQKGGSVQNYYMYHGGTNFARTSGGPFITTSYDYDAPIDEYGLARLPKWGHLKELHTAIKLCEHALLNNEPTLVSLGLLQE
;
A
#
# COMPACT_ATOMS: atom_id res chain seq x y z
N MET A 1 -15.24 -10.54 14.75
CA MET A 1 -15.37 -11.57 13.71
C MET A 1 -14.45 -11.14 12.58
N ASP A 2 -13.50 -12.02 12.29
CA ASP A 2 -12.32 -11.94 11.41
C ASP A 2 -11.40 -10.71 11.46
N ARG A 3 -10.20 -10.93 12.00
CA ARG A 3 -9.00 -10.14 11.70
C ARG A 3 -8.48 -10.68 10.37
N GLY A 4 -8.67 -9.93 9.29
CA GLY A 4 -8.13 -10.28 7.97
C GLY A 4 -6.63 -10.51 8.06
N HIS A 5 -6.21 -11.72 7.73
CA HIS A 5 -4.81 -12.11 7.57
C HIS A 5 -4.25 -11.41 6.33
N LEU A 6 -3.06 -10.81 6.47
CA LEU A 6 -2.24 -10.40 5.33
C LEU A 6 -1.82 -11.66 4.57
N GLU A 7 -2.44 -11.93 3.43
CA GLU A 7 -1.92 -12.92 2.49
C GLU A 7 -0.87 -12.27 1.59
N ASP A 8 0.38 -12.68 1.81
CA ASP A 8 1.54 -12.35 0.98
C ASP A 8 1.36 -12.99 -0.40
N GLN A 9 0.83 -12.23 -1.37
CA GLN A 9 0.72 -12.70 -2.77
C GLN A 9 2.02 -12.49 -3.56
N THR A 10 3.18 -12.77 -2.96
CA THR A 10 4.39 -13.01 -3.75
C THR A 10 4.29 -14.40 -4.35
N SER A 11 4.07 -14.49 -5.66
CA SER A 11 4.34 -15.73 -6.39
C SER A 11 5.79 -16.14 -6.11
N GLU A 12 6.00 -17.42 -5.80
CA GLU A 12 7.34 -18.01 -5.68
C GLU A 12 8.02 -17.99 -7.06
N SER A 13 8.53 -16.83 -7.47
CA SER A 13 9.48 -16.75 -8.56
C SER A 13 10.83 -17.24 -8.02
N ASN A 14 11.46 -18.17 -8.74
CA ASN A 14 12.77 -18.78 -8.42
C ASN A 14 13.96 -17.80 -8.39
N ASN A 15 13.69 -16.50 -8.35
CA ASN A 15 14.66 -15.42 -8.26
C ASN A 15 14.21 -14.48 -7.14
N LYS A 16 14.92 -14.52 -6.01
CA LYS A 16 14.54 -13.91 -4.72
C LYS A 16 14.35 -12.39 -4.74
N LYS A 17 14.63 -11.73 -5.87
CA LYS A 17 14.69 -10.27 -6.03
C LYS A 17 13.51 -9.67 -6.82
N ASP A 18 12.62 -10.49 -7.35
CA ASP A 18 11.63 -10.07 -8.36
C ASP A 18 10.19 -9.91 -7.79
N GLY A 19 10.04 -9.79 -6.47
CA GLY A 19 8.73 -9.57 -5.84
C GLY A 19 8.13 -8.21 -6.24
N LEU A 20 6.88 -8.23 -6.71
CA LEU A 20 6.07 -7.05 -7.05
C LEU A 20 4.83 -7.00 -6.15
N GLU A 21 4.64 -5.91 -5.41
CA GLU A 21 3.40 -5.66 -4.67
C GLU A 21 2.51 -4.71 -5.48
N ALA A 22 1.44 -5.26 -6.05
CA ALA A 22 0.42 -4.51 -6.78
C ALA A 22 -0.77 -4.19 -5.86
N GLY A 23 -0.59 -3.20 -4.98
CA GLY A 23 -1.66 -2.64 -4.15
C GLY A 23 -2.14 -3.54 -3.01
N SER A 24 -2.19 -2.97 -1.80
CA SER A 24 -2.79 -3.62 -0.64
C SER A 24 -4.28 -3.86 -0.85
N THR A 25 -4.74 -5.09 -0.60
CA THR A 25 -6.13 -5.58 -0.79
C THR A 25 -7.20 -4.85 0.03
N ASP A 26 -6.80 -3.99 0.97
CA ASP A 26 -7.72 -3.40 1.95
C ASP A 26 -8.23 -1.99 1.58
N ILE A 27 -7.86 -1.47 0.40
CA ILE A 27 -8.43 -0.21 -0.12
C ILE A 27 -9.44 -0.53 -1.22
N MET A 28 -10.72 -0.40 -0.88
CA MET A 28 -11.84 -0.64 -1.78
C MET A 28 -12.49 0.67 -2.25
N PHE A 29 -13.07 0.66 -3.44
CA PHE A 29 -13.88 1.76 -3.95
C PHE A 29 -15.12 1.98 -3.06
N ARG A 30 -15.57 3.23 -2.94
CA ARG A 30 -16.82 3.54 -2.26
C ARG A 30 -18.01 3.17 -3.14
N THR A 31 -19.06 2.65 -2.50
CA THR A 31 -20.34 2.36 -3.14
C THR A 31 -21.45 3.25 -2.59
N PHE A 32 -22.45 3.56 -3.42
CA PHE A 32 -23.62 4.31 -2.97
C PHE A 32 -24.33 3.55 -1.85
N GLY A 33 -24.54 4.20 -0.70
CA GLY A 33 -25.13 3.59 0.50
C GLY A 33 -24.16 2.74 1.33
N GLY A 34 -22.91 2.57 0.90
CA GLY A 34 -21.87 1.85 1.62
C GLY A 34 -21.11 2.69 2.65
N ARG A 35 -20.31 2.03 3.50
CA ARG A 35 -19.36 2.70 4.40
C ARG A 35 -18.14 3.18 3.62
N SER A 36 -17.50 4.24 4.12
CA SER A 36 -16.16 4.59 3.64
C SER A 36 -15.13 3.59 4.14
N PRO A 37 -14.37 2.94 3.24
CA PRO A 37 -13.13 2.28 3.63
C PRO A 37 -12.13 3.34 4.10
N HIS A 38 -11.30 2.96 5.07
CA HIS A 38 -10.19 3.79 5.57
C HIS A 38 -9.08 2.84 6.01
N ARG A 39 -7.84 3.15 5.61
CA ARG A 39 -6.66 2.40 6.02
C ARG A 39 -5.69 3.34 6.73
N PRO A 40 -5.33 3.07 8.01
CA PRO A 40 -4.41 3.92 8.75
C PRO A 40 -3.06 4.06 8.04
N PRO A 41 -2.44 5.25 8.06
CA PRO A 41 -1.10 5.47 7.48
C PRO A 41 -0.03 4.51 7.99
N GLU A 42 -0.08 4.17 9.28
CA GLU A 42 0.90 3.33 9.97
C GLU A 42 0.84 1.89 9.45
N ASP A 43 -0.38 1.40 9.20
CA ASP A 43 -0.60 0.05 8.65
C ASP A 43 -0.12 -0.05 7.20
N VAL A 44 -0.35 0.99 6.39
CA VAL A 44 0.21 1.08 5.02
C VAL A 44 1.74 1.12 5.07
N ALA A 45 2.30 1.93 5.96
CA ALA A 45 3.74 2.05 6.08
C ALA A 45 4.39 0.74 6.54
N TYR A 46 3.75 0.04 7.48
CA TYR A 46 4.18 -1.28 7.94
C TYR A 46 4.18 -2.30 6.80
N SER A 47 3.08 -2.41 6.03
CA SER A 47 3.00 -3.39 4.94
C SER A 47 4.09 -3.16 3.88
N VAL A 48 4.30 -1.90 3.48
CA VAL A 48 5.34 -1.52 2.51
C VAL A 48 6.74 -1.81 3.07
N ALA A 49 7.03 -1.42 4.31
CA ALA A 49 8.33 -1.71 4.94
C ALA A 49 8.59 -3.21 5.03
N ARG A 50 7.57 -4.01 5.37
CA ARG A 50 7.65 -5.47 5.45
C ARG A 50 7.94 -6.09 4.10
N PHE A 51 7.30 -5.60 3.04
CA PHE A 51 7.54 -6.06 1.67
C PHE A 51 9.00 -5.86 1.24
N PHE A 52 9.54 -4.66 1.42
CA PHE A 52 10.96 -4.39 1.12
C PHE A 52 11.91 -5.18 2.02
N GLN A 53 11.57 -5.38 3.29
CA GLN A 53 12.37 -6.21 4.21
C GLN A 53 12.48 -7.67 3.72
N LYS A 54 11.42 -8.20 3.10
CA LYS A 54 11.37 -9.57 2.56
C LYS A 54 12.06 -9.72 1.20
N GLY A 55 12.65 -8.66 0.65
CA GLY A 55 13.31 -8.67 -0.66
C GLY A 55 12.43 -8.20 -1.82
N GLY A 56 11.26 -7.62 -1.54
CA GLY A 56 10.46 -6.93 -2.54
C GLY A 56 11.24 -5.76 -3.15
N SER A 57 11.09 -5.55 -4.46
CA SER A 57 11.87 -4.55 -5.20
C SER A 57 11.00 -3.46 -5.84
N VAL A 58 9.73 -3.76 -6.11
CA VAL A 58 8.79 -2.82 -6.71
C VAL A 58 7.47 -2.83 -5.92
N GLN A 59 7.07 -1.67 -5.43
CA GLN A 59 5.82 -1.46 -4.71
C GLN A 59 5.06 -0.31 -5.38
N ASN A 60 3.74 -0.48 -5.54
CA ASN A 60 2.87 0.55 -6.08
C ASN A 60 1.62 0.76 -5.22
N TYR A 61 1.26 2.02 -4.99
CA TYR A 61 0.02 2.38 -4.30
C TYR A 61 -1.14 2.42 -5.28
N TYR A 62 -2.09 1.50 -5.10
CA TYR A 62 -3.39 1.60 -5.74
C TYR A 62 -4.42 2.08 -4.70
N MET A 63 -4.79 3.37 -4.65
CA MET A 63 -4.38 4.49 -5.50
C MET A 63 -3.44 5.45 -4.76
N TYR A 64 -2.50 6.06 -5.50
CA TYR A 64 -1.74 7.20 -5.00
C TYR A 64 -2.55 8.52 -5.09
N HIS A 65 -3.32 8.66 -6.16
CA HIS A 65 -4.39 9.65 -6.34
C HIS A 65 -5.55 8.94 -7.04
N GLY A 66 -6.73 8.97 -6.43
CA GLY A 66 -7.89 8.29 -6.97
C GLY A 66 -8.74 9.18 -7.89
N GLY A 67 -9.08 10.39 -7.45
CA GLY A 67 -9.83 11.37 -8.24
C GLY A 67 -11.34 11.12 -8.29
N THR A 68 -11.95 11.38 -9.43
CA THR A 68 -13.41 11.38 -9.61
C THR A 68 -13.84 10.62 -10.87
N ASN A 69 -14.85 9.77 -10.73
CA ASN A 69 -15.59 9.18 -11.84
C ASN A 69 -16.55 10.23 -12.44
N PHE A 70 -16.06 11.03 -13.41
CA PHE A 70 -16.87 12.05 -14.08
C PHE A 70 -17.91 11.49 -15.06
N ALA A 71 -19.02 12.22 -15.19
CA ALA A 71 -20.09 11.94 -16.13
C ALA A 71 -20.74 10.55 -15.91
N ARG A 72 -21.10 9.85 -17.00
CA ARG A 72 -21.96 8.65 -16.94
C ARG A 72 -21.34 7.39 -17.55
N THR A 73 -20.08 7.47 -17.98
CA THR A 73 -19.35 6.35 -18.61
C THR A 73 -18.10 5.96 -17.82
N SER A 74 -17.81 6.65 -16.72
CA SER A 74 -16.78 6.27 -15.76
C SER A 74 -17.45 5.78 -14.46
N GLY A 75 -16.77 4.89 -13.74
CA GLY A 75 -17.34 4.19 -12.59
C GLY A 75 -18.18 2.95 -12.99
N GLY A 76 -18.11 1.92 -12.17
CA GLY A 76 -18.94 0.71 -12.30
C GLY A 76 -20.33 0.89 -11.66
N PRO A 77 -21.25 -0.07 -11.85
CA PRO A 77 -22.56 -0.04 -11.20
C PRO A 77 -22.42 0.15 -9.68
N PHE A 78 -23.17 1.10 -9.12
CA PHE A 78 -23.18 1.44 -7.69
C PHE A 78 -21.85 1.96 -7.11
N ILE A 79 -20.80 2.15 -7.92
CA ILE A 79 -19.60 2.87 -7.48
C ILE A 79 -19.91 4.36 -7.40
N THR A 80 -19.48 5.02 -6.33
CA THR A 80 -19.71 6.46 -6.17
C THR A 80 -18.96 7.28 -7.22
N THR A 81 -19.45 8.49 -7.47
CA THR A 81 -18.72 9.50 -8.25
C THR A 81 -17.33 9.76 -7.65
N SER A 82 -17.22 9.82 -6.33
CA SER A 82 -15.92 9.92 -5.66
C SER A 82 -15.12 8.64 -5.86
N TYR A 83 -13.87 8.79 -6.30
CA TYR A 83 -12.89 7.72 -6.43
C TYR A 83 -11.69 7.98 -5.51
N ASP A 84 -11.88 8.72 -4.41
CA ASP A 84 -10.84 9.17 -3.46
C ASP A 84 -9.92 8.08 -2.90
N TYR A 85 -10.44 6.86 -2.70
CA TYR A 85 -9.67 5.70 -2.20
C TYR A 85 -8.97 5.91 -0.84
N ASP A 86 -9.28 6.97 -0.09
CA ASP A 86 -8.47 7.38 1.06
C ASP A 86 -6.97 7.48 0.69
N ALA A 87 -6.70 7.88 -0.55
CA ALA A 87 -5.37 7.91 -1.15
C ALA A 87 -4.50 9.00 -0.50
N PRO A 88 -3.14 8.89 -0.60
CA PRO A 88 -2.22 9.92 -0.13
C PRO A 88 -2.50 11.30 -0.74
N ILE A 89 -2.96 11.36 -1.98
CA ILE A 89 -3.52 12.57 -2.60
C ILE A 89 -5.03 12.38 -2.72
N ASP A 90 -5.80 13.28 -2.10
CA ASP A 90 -7.26 13.18 -2.08
C ASP A 90 -7.89 13.42 -3.47
N GLU A 91 -9.20 13.21 -3.56
CA GLU A 91 -10.00 13.43 -4.78
C GLU A 91 -9.75 14.79 -5.46
N TYR A 92 -9.45 15.83 -4.68
CA TYR A 92 -9.27 17.20 -5.18
C TYR A 92 -7.80 17.55 -5.48
N GLY A 93 -6.88 16.59 -5.31
CA GLY A 93 -5.46 16.81 -5.55
C GLY A 93 -4.68 17.37 -4.34
N LEU A 94 -5.28 17.39 -3.15
CA LEU A 94 -4.62 17.87 -1.93
C LEU A 94 -3.90 16.73 -1.23
N ALA A 95 -2.78 17.05 -0.58
CA ALA A 95 -2.05 16.08 0.23
C ALA A 95 -2.85 15.70 1.49
N ARG A 96 -3.17 14.42 1.64
CA ARG A 96 -3.87 13.87 2.80
C ARG A 96 -2.89 13.64 3.94
N LEU A 97 -2.88 14.53 4.93
CA LEU A 97 -2.07 14.34 6.14
C LEU A 97 -2.84 13.56 7.22
N PRO A 98 -2.15 12.71 8.01
CA PRO A 98 -0.70 12.50 8.00
C PRO A 98 -0.21 11.50 6.94
N LYS A 99 -1.13 10.81 6.23
CA LYS A 99 -0.80 9.71 5.30
C LYS A 99 0.30 10.04 4.30
N TRP A 100 0.14 11.10 3.53
CA TRP A 100 1.11 11.53 2.53
C TRP A 100 2.49 11.81 3.13
N GLY A 101 2.52 12.53 4.26
CA GLY A 101 3.76 12.86 4.95
C GLY A 101 4.47 11.62 5.49
N HIS A 102 3.72 10.72 6.12
CA HIS A 102 4.26 9.50 6.69
C HIS A 102 4.84 8.56 5.64
N LEU A 103 4.15 8.38 4.50
CA LEU A 103 4.66 7.58 3.39
C LEU A 103 5.86 8.24 2.69
N LYS A 104 5.90 9.56 2.62
CA LYS A 104 7.08 10.29 2.12
C LYS A 104 8.31 10.02 3.00
N GLU A 105 8.15 10.04 4.32
CA GLU A 105 9.23 9.72 5.26
C GLU A 105 9.69 8.27 5.12
N LEU A 106 8.75 7.33 4.99
CA LEU A 106 9.05 5.92 4.70
C LEU A 106 9.90 5.77 3.42
N HIS A 107 9.49 6.39 2.32
CA HIS A 107 10.27 6.31 1.07
C HIS A 107 11.65 6.96 1.19
N THR A 108 11.76 8.02 1.99
CA THR A 108 13.06 8.62 2.29
C THR A 108 13.96 7.61 3.00
N ALA A 109 13.44 6.87 3.99
CA ALA A 109 14.18 5.80 4.67
C ALA A 109 14.55 4.64 3.74
N ILE A 110 13.62 4.17 2.89
CA ILE A 110 13.89 3.11 1.90
C ILE A 110 15.00 3.55 0.94
N LYS A 111 14.96 4.81 0.48
CA LYS A 111 16.00 5.36 -0.40
C LYS A 111 17.36 5.47 0.26
N LEU A 112 17.42 5.81 1.55
CA LEU A 112 18.68 5.76 2.31
C LEU A 112 19.26 4.35 2.37
N CYS A 113 18.41 3.33 2.39
CA CYS A 113 18.80 1.91 2.41
C CYS A 113 18.96 1.27 1.01
N GLU A 114 18.75 2.01 -0.08
CA GLU A 114 18.66 1.47 -1.45
C GLU A 114 19.86 0.60 -1.84
N HIS A 115 21.08 1.06 -1.56
CA HIS A 115 22.28 0.29 -1.88
C HIS A 115 22.35 -1.05 -1.14
N ALA A 116 21.94 -1.07 0.14
CA ALA A 116 21.92 -2.29 0.94
C ALA A 116 20.80 -3.24 0.48
N LEU A 117 19.63 -2.70 0.15
CA LEU A 117 18.48 -3.48 -0.31
C LEU A 117 18.73 -4.15 -1.68
N LEU A 118 19.45 -3.49 -2.60
CA LEU A 118 19.69 -4.01 -3.95
C LEU A 118 20.85 -5.01 -4.03
N ASN A 119 21.90 -4.80 -3.23
CA ASN A 119 23.17 -5.53 -3.36
C ASN A 119 23.36 -6.65 -2.33
N ASN A 120 22.58 -6.69 -1.25
CA ASN A 120 22.69 -7.71 -0.22
C ASN A 120 21.49 -8.66 -0.22
N GLU A 121 21.66 -9.82 0.42
CA GLU A 121 20.56 -10.76 0.68
C GLU A 121 19.99 -10.52 2.08
N PRO A 122 18.65 -10.53 2.24
CA PRO A 122 18.02 -10.33 3.55
C PRO A 122 18.34 -11.52 4.49
N THR A 123 18.82 -11.20 5.69
CA THR A 123 19.10 -12.19 6.75
C THR A 123 18.10 -12.01 7.89
N LEU A 124 17.37 -13.07 8.23
CA LEU A 124 16.41 -13.05 9.34
C LEU A 124 17.12 -13.41 10.65
N VAL A 125 17.12 -12.49 11.60
CA VAL A 125 17.56 -12.71 12.98
C VAL A 125 16.35 -12.53 13.89
N SER A 126 16.06 -13.55 14.72
CA SER A 126 14.98 -13.48 15.69
C SER A 126 15.38 -12.62 16.91
N LEU A 127 14.53 -11.66 17.25
CA LEU A 127 14.67 -10.73 18.36
C LEU A 127 13.72 -11.09 19.53
N GLY A 128 12.77 -12.00 19.33
CA GLY A 128 11.84 -12.48 20.35
C GLY A 128 10.52 -13.01 19.79
N LEU A 129 9.65 -13.50 20.68
CA LEU A 129 8.36 -14.13 20.34
C LEU A 129 7.32 -13.17 19.75
N LEU A 130 7.48 -11.86 19.96
CA LEU A 130 6.54 -10.82 19.50
C LEU A 130 7.07 -10.07 18.26
N GLN A 131 8.02 -10.64 17.53
CA GLN A 131 8.55 -10.04 16.31
C GLN A 131 7.63 -10.36 15.13
N GLU A 132 6.41 -9.83 15.14
CA GLU A 132 5.43 -9.88 14.06
C GLU A 132 4.47 -8.70 14.14
#